data_AF-A0A523ZTZ0-F1
#
_entry.id   AF-A0A523ZTZ0-F1
#
_cell.length_a   1.000
_cell.length_b   1.000
_cell.length_c   1.000
_cell.angle_alpha   90.00
_cell.angle_beta   90.00
_cell.angle_gamma   90.00
#
_symmetry.space_group_name_H-M   'P 1'
#
loop_
_entity.id
_entity.type
_entity.pdbx_description
1 polymer ?
#
loop_
_entity_poly.entity_id
_entity_poly.type
_entity_poly.pdbx_seq_one_letter_code
_entity_poly.pdbx_strand_id
1 'polypeptide(L)'
;MRRVNGHPIPTYNVIGGACIKGDETRLAEEVGWVHSYDLPEFITDVLENYLDFKSKTKSQVDFLKYWDDSGKEFIGHLCKTRYNTIPTFEKDKNYYFDHGAKDLFSVKDLGRAECSAGIYDMIDVDVKIIRKNIKIVEAGGAGPDEKNTALEKIVFSVSRMLLVTRGEDPRTDRETYDLFLKHFIDTGLVEASNREVLETFRDRNSEDLSYYCDKIKSLGKEVIALYKG
;
A
#
# COMPACT_ATOMS: atom_id res chain seq x y z
N MET A 1 -4.58 3.79 1.09
CA MET A 1 -5.11 2.54 0.52
C MET A 1 -4.75 1.38 1.44
N ARG A 2 -5.72 0.52 1.75
CA ARG A 2 -5.52 -0.72 2.49
C ARG A 2 -6.01 -1.90 1.66
N ARG A 3 -5.81 -3.14 2.15
CA ARG A 3 -6.32 -4.35 1.51
C ARG A 3 -7.07 -5.23 2.51
N VAL A 4 -8.17 -5.81 2.06
CA VAL A 4 -8.94 -6.83 2.78
C VAL A 4 -9.06 -8.04 1.85
N ASN A 5 -8.57 -9.21 2.28
CA ASN A 5 -8.54 -10.43 1.47
C ASN A 5 -7.99 -10.24 0.04
N GLY A 6 -6.93 -9.42 -0.10
CA GLY A 6 -6.30 -9.14 -1.39
C GLY A 6 -6.97 -8.03 -2.20
N HIS A 7 -8.22 -7.65 -1.88
CA HIS A 7 -8.91 -6.55 -2.55
C HIS A 7 -8.45 -5.19 -2.01
N PRO A 8 -8.08 -4.24 -2.89
CA PRO A 8 -7.81 -2.87 -2.49
C PRO A 8 -9.09 -2.20 -1.96
N ILE A 9 -8.97 -1.38 -0.92
CA ILE A 9 -10.07 -0.59 -0.38
C ILE A 9 -9.68 0.90 -0.26
N PRO A 10 -10.63 1.81 -0.57
CA PRO A 10 -10.44 3.26 -0.43
C PRO A 10 -10.51 3.68 1.03
N THR A 11 -9.43 4.29 1.53
CA THR A 11 -9.30 4.68 2.94
C THR A 11 -8.62 6.03 3.05
N TYR A 12 -9.06 6.85 4.00
CA TYR A 12 -8.49 8.15 4.33
C TYR A 12 -7.79 8.09 5.69
N ASN A 13 -6.60 8.70 5.79
CA ASN A 13 -5.94 8.90 7.07
C ASN A 13 -6.63 10.07 7.80
N VAL A 14 -6.82 9.91 9.11
CA VAL A 14 -7.40 10.93 9.97
C VAL A 14 -6.27 11.66 10.66
N ILE A 15 -6.10 12.94 10.31
CA ILE A 15 -5.07 13.82 10.84
C ILE A 15 -5.72 15.07 11.44
N GLY A 16 -5.14 15.62 12.51
CA GLY A 16 -5.66 16.84 13.15
C GLY A 16 -4.67 17.48 14.11
N GLY A 17 -5.09 18.60 14.72
CA GLY A 17 -4.26 19.33 15.70
C GLY A 17 -3.21 20.26 15.12
N ALA A 18 -3.20 20.47 13.80
CA ALA A 18 -2.35 21.51 13.20
C ALA A 18 -2.79 22.90 13.68
N CYS A 19 -1.82 23.75 13.98
CA CYS A 19 -2.06 25.11 14.42
C CYS A 19 -1.02 26.06 13.80
N ILE A 20 -1.49 27.24 13.39
CA ILE A 20 -0.68 28.40 13.06
C ILE A 20 -1.33 29.60 13.76
N LYS A 21 -0.94 29.88 15.01
CA LYS A 21 -1.41 31.04 15.79
C LYS A 21 -0.24 31.72 16.49
N GLY A 22 0.12 32.93 16.04
CA GLY A 22 1.22 33.70 16.63
C GLY A 22 2.54 32.94 16.58
N ASP A 23 3.17 32.76 17.74
CA ASP A 23 4.44 32.03 17.89
C ASP A 23 4.25 30.50 17.99
N GLU A 24 3.01 30.00 18.06
CA GLU A 24 2.72 28.57 18.10
C GLU A 24 2.45 28.03 16.69
N THR A 25 3.38 27.22 16.20
CA THR A 25 3.21 26.42 14.98
C THR A 25 3.34 24.94 15.31
N ARG A 26 2.34 24.14 14.95
CA ARG A 26 2.30 22.71 15.18
C ARG A 26 1.82 21.99 13.93
N LEU A 27 2.52 20.91 13.55
CA LEU A 27 2.08 20.00 12.48
C LEU A 27 0.91 19.14 12.96
N ALA A 28 0.07 18.69 12.03
CA ALA A 28 -0.99 17.73 12.32
C ALA A 28 -0.40 16.38 12.71
N GLU A 29 -1.13 15.66 13.54
CA GLU A 29 -0.80 14.29 13.96
C GLU A 29 -1.82 13.30 13.40
N GLU A 30 -1.37 12.14 12.94
CA GLU A 30 -2.23 11.03 12.52
C GLU A 30 -2.75 10.26 13.73
N VAL A 31 -4.06 10.07 13.82
CA VAL A 31 -4.74 9.37 14.93
C VAL A 31 -5.41 8.06 14.49
N GLY A 32 -5.58 7.86 13.18
CA GLY A 32 -6.21 6.68 12.64
C GLY A 32 -6.52 6.81 11.16
N TRP A 33 -7.47 5.99 10.70
CA TRP A 33 -7.95 5.98 9.32
C TRP A 33 -9.43 5.61 9.32
N VAL A 34 -10.10 5.87 8.21
CA VAL A 34 -11.53 5.55 8.00
C VAL A 34 -11.74 5.13 6.54
N HIS A 35 -12.69 4.24 6.31
CA HIS A 35 -13.08 3.83 4.97
C HIS A 35 -13.87 4.95 4.26
N SER A 36 -13.75 5.09 2.93
CA SER A 36 -14.45 6.17 2.21
C SER A 36 -15.98 6.11 2.34
N TYR A 37 -16.54 4.90 2.32
CA TYR A 37 -17.96 4.64 2.54
C TYR A 37 -18.46 5.15 3.90
N ASP A 38 -17.63 5.02 4.94
CA ASP A 38 -18.00 5.39 6.32
C ASP A 38 -17.69 6.86 6.64
N LEU A 39 -16.96 7.56 5.75
CA LEU A 39 -16.50 8.92 5.99
C LEU A 39 -17.64 9.90 6.36
N PRO A 40 -18.82 9.88 5.71
CA PRO A 40 -19.94 10.75 6.11
C PRO A 40 -20.43 10.51 7.54
N GLU A 41 -20.55 9.24 7.94
CA GLU A 41 -21.01 8.85 9.28
C GLU A 41 -19.95 9.19 10.34
N PHE A 42 -18.68 8.90 10.04
CA PHE A 42 -17.55 9.26 10.88
C PHE A 42 -17.48 10.76 11.17
N ILE A 43 -17.63 11.62 10.14
CA ILE A 43 -17.62 13.07 10.34
C ILE A 43 -18.79 13.51 11.22
N THR A 44 -19.95 12.87 11.08
CA THR A 44 -21.13 13.17 11.91
C THR A 44 -20.84 12.84 13.38
N ASP A 45 -20.34 11.65 13.68
CA ASP A 45 -19.99 11.23 15.06
C ASP A 45 -18.96 12.19 15.71
N VAL A 46 -17.95 12.62 14.94
CA VAL A 46 -16.91 13.55 15.43
C VAL A 46 -17.51 14.92 15.73
N LEU A 47 -18.37 15.45 14.85
CA LEU A 47 -19.00 16.74 15.04
C LEU A 47 -20.02 16.73 16.18
N GLU A 48 -20.77 15.64 16.36
CA GLU A 48 -21.67 15.46 17.49
C GLU A 48 -20.90 15.46 18.82
N ASN A 49 -19.76 14.75 18.88
CA ASN A 49 -18.91 14.76 20.07
C ASN A 49 -18.32 16.15 20.35
N TYR A 50 -17.90 16.87 19.31
CA TYR A 50 -17.44 18.26 19.45
C TYR A 50 -18.55 19.19 19.96
N LEU A 51 -19.79 19.05 19.47
CA LEU A 51 -20.93 19.83 19.93
C LEU A 51 -21.28 19.51 21.39
N ASP A 52 -21.22 18.24 21.80
CA ASP A 52 -21.40 17.83 23.19
C ASP A 52 -20.33 18.45 24.10
N PHE A 53 -19.06 18.37 23.70
CA PHE A 53 -17.93 19.03 24.40
C PHE A 53 -18.15 20.54 24.53
N LYS A 54 -18.58 21.20 23.45
CA LYS A 54 -18.88 22.63 23.43
C LYS A 54 -20.04 22.98 24.36
N SER A 55 -21.09 22.16 24.40
CA SER A 55 -22.26 22.41 25.27
C SER A 55 -21.93 22.35 26.77
N LYS A 56 -20.94 21.55 27.14
CA LYS A 56 -20.48 21.36 28.53
C LYS A 56 -19.48 22.42 28.98
N THR A 57 -18.94 23.21 28.04
CA THR A 57 -17.91 24.20 28.32
C THR A 57 -18.50 25.61 28.41
N LYS A 58 -18.14 26.36 29.45
CA LYS A 58 -18.67 27.71 29.70
C LYS A 58 -17.99 28.82 28.88
N SER A 59 -16.89 28.51 28.21
CA SER A 59 -16.10 29.44 27.38
C SER A 59 -16.29 29.17 25.89
N GLN A 60 -15.95 30.16 25.06
CA GLN A 60 -15.76 29.97 23.62
C GLN A 60 -14.67 28.91 23.42
N VAL A 61 -15.02 27.78 22.79
CA VAL A 61 -14.09 26.71 22.43
C VAL A 61 -14.09 26.50 20.92
N ASP A 62 -12.90 26.48 20.35
CA ASP A 62 -12.67 26.07 18.96
C ASP A 62 -12.34 24.57 18.89
N PHE A 63 -12.23 24.06 17.67
CA PHE A 63 -11.95 22.64 17.45
C PHE A 63 -10.54 22.24 17.92
N LEU A 64 -9.58 23.17 17.92
CA LEU A 64 -8.22 22.92 18.39
C LEU A 64 -8.21 22.66 19.91
N LYS A 65 -8.96 23.45 20.69
CA LYS A 65 -9.11 23.20 22.12
C LYS A 65 -9.77 21.86 22.41
N TYR A 66 -10.80 21.50 21.65
CA TYR A 66 -11.43 20.18 21.73
C TYR A 66 -10.44 19.05 21.44
N TRP A 67 -9.66 19.21 20.35
CA TRP A 67 -8.65 18.25 19.93
C TRP A 67 -7.63 17.98 21.04
N ASP A 68 -7.06 19.06 21.61
CA ASP A 68 -6.02 18.98 22.64
C ASP A 68 -6.52 18.40 23.98
N ASP A 69 -7.82 18.53 24.29
CA ASP A 69 -8.38 18.08 25.57
C ASP A 69 -8.82 16.62 25.59
N SER A 70 -9.55 16.19 24.55
CA SER A 70 -10.18 14.86 24.51
C SER A 70 -10.54 14.36 23.12
N GLY A 71 -10.65 15.27 22.15
CA GLY A 71 -11.05 14.94 20.80
C GLY A 71 -10.06 14.00 20.12
N LYS A 72 -8.76 14.20 20.33
CA LYS A 72 -7.71 13.33 19.78
C LYS A 72 -7.90 11.86 20.20
N GLU A 73 -8.05 11.60 21.50
CA GLU A 73 -8.24 10.26 22.05
C GLU A 73 -9.57 9.66 21.59
N PHE A 74 -10.65 10.44 21.61
CA PHE A 74 -11.97 10.00 21.17
C PHE A 74 -11.95 9.58 19.70
N ILE A 75 -11.45 10.45 18.81
CA ILE A 75 -11.39 10.19 17.37
C ILE A 75 -10.52 8.97 17.07
N GLY A 76 -9.34 8.87 17.68
CA GLY A 76 -8.46 7.71 17.50
C GLY A 76 -9.10 6.40 17.99
N HIS A 77 -9.87 6.44 19.08
CA HIS A 77 -10.63 5.29 19.57
C HIS A 77 -11.77 4.92 18.62
N LEU A 78 -12.54 5.90 18.16
CA LEU A 78 -13.66 5.75 17.24
C LEU A 78 -13.24 5.08 15.93
N CYS A 79 -12.11 5.51 15.35
CA CYS A 79 -11.51 4.84 14.18
C CYS A 79 -11.30 3.35 14.45
N LYS A 80 -10.65 3.00 15.57
CA LYS A 80 -10.30 1.60 15.88
C LYS A 80 -11.49 0.71 16.17
N THR A 81 -12.47 1.22 16.91
CA THR A 81 -13.57 0.38 17.43
C THR A 81 -14.77 0.29 16.50
N ARG A 82 -15.05 1.35 15.73
CA ARG A 82 -16.22 1.40 14.85
C ARG A 82 -15.87 1.27 13.37
N TYR A 83 -14.88 2.02 12.91
CA TYR A 83 -14.70 2.26 11.47
C TYR A 83 -13.57 1.47 10.80
N ASN A 84 -12.68 0.85 11.56
CA ASN A 84 -11.60 0.02 11.03
C ASN A 84 -12.00 -1.44 10.82
N THR A 85 -13.23 -1.82 11.17
CA THR A 85 -13.74 -3.18 11.00
C THR A 85 -14.45 -3.30 9.66
N ILE A 86 -13.69 -3.64 8.62
CA ILE A 86 -14.20 -3.72 7.26
C ILE A 86 -14.76 -5.12 6.97
N PRO A 87 -16.00 -5.24 6.47
CA PRO A 87 -16.56 -6.52 6.06
C PRO A 87 -15.81 -7.11 4.85
N THR A 88 -15.88 -8.43 4.68
CA THR A 88 -15.37 -9.06 3.45
C THR A 88 -16.23 -8.66 2.25
N PHE A 89 -15.68 -8.80 1.05
CA PHE A 89 -16.38 -8.44 -0.19
C PHE A 89 -17.73 -9.15 -0.34
N GLU A 90 -17.79 -10.42 0.07
CA GLU A 90 -19.00 -11.24 0.02
C GLU A 90 -20.07 -10.76 1.01
N LYS A 91 -19.64 -10.19 2.14
CA LYS A 91 -20.52 -9.72 3.21
C LYS A 91 -21.09 -8.33 2.86
N ASP A 92 -20.23 -7.42 2.41
CA ASP A 92 -20.67 -6.11 1.92
C ASP A 92 -19.67 -5.55 0.91
N LYS A 93 -20.09 -5.51 -0.36
CA LYS A 93 -19.28 -5.01 -1.46
C LYS A 93 -19.10 -3.50 -1.46
N ASN A 94 -19.93 -2.73 -0.75
CA ASN A 94 -19.91 -1.25 -0.82
C ASN A 94 -18.56 -0.68 -0.32
N TYR A 95 -17.90 -1.41 0.60
CA TYR A 95 -16.55 -1.12 1.08
C TYR A 95 -15.43 -1.30 0.05
N TYR A 96 -15.78 -1.64 -1.19
CA TYR A 96 -14.81 -1.86 -2.26
C TYR A 96 -15.10 -0.92 -3.44
N PHE A 97 -15.96 0.07 -3.22
CA PHE A 97 -16.21 1.20 -4.11
C PHE A 97 -15.79 2.47 -3.39
N ASP A 98 -15.26 3.43 -4.13
CA ASP A 98 -15.07 4.77 -3.58
C ASP A 98 -16.41 5.52 -3.51
N HIS A 99 -16.47 6.58 -2.71
CA HIS A 99 -17.69 7.34 -2.50
C HIS A 99 -18.18 7.95 -3.82
N GLY A 100 -19.33 7.48 -4.32
CA GLY A 100 -19.91 7.91 -5.60
C GLY A 100 -19.34 7.19 -6.83
N ALA A 101 -18.41 6.25 -6.66
CA ALA A 101 -17.89 5.43 -7.74
C ALA A 101 -18.90 4.36 -8.18
N LYS A 102 -18.88 4.03 -9.48
CA LYS A 102 -19.69 2.95 -10.06
C LYS A 102 -18.90 1.65 -10.28
N ASP A 103 -17.58 1.79 -10.33
CA ASP A 103 -16.65 0.70 -10.57
C ASP A 103 -15.91 0.33 -9.27
N LEU A 104 -15.45 -0.92 -9.21
CA LEU A 104 -14.66 -1.40 -8.07
C LEU A 104 -13.39 -0.57 -7.96
N PHE A 105 -13.09 -0.17 -6.73
CA PHE A 105 -11.87 0.52 -6.41
C PHE A 105 -10.68 -0.32 -6.86
N SER A 106 -9.82 0.31 -7.64
CA SER A 106 -8.64 -0.30 -8.19
C SER A 106 -7.46 0.65 -8.07
N VAL A 107 -6.25 0.11 -8.16
CA VAL A 107 -5.04 0.93 -8.16
C VAL A 107 -4.99 1.85 -9.40
N LYS A 108 -5.73 1.54 -10.47
CA LYS A 108 -5.89 2.43 -11.64
C LYS A 108 -6.55 3.75 -11.26
N ASP A 109 -7.45 3.73 -10.27
CA ASP A 109 -8.19 4.90 -9.82
C ASP A 109 -7.34 5.86 -8.98
N LEU A 110 -6.32 5.33 -8.26
CA LEU A 110 -5.30 6.17 -7.61
C LEU A 110 -4.47 6.97 -8.63
N GLY A 111 -4.26 6.41 -9.83
CA GLY A 111 -3.20 6.86 -10.73
C GLY A 111 -3.50 8.09 -11.59
N ARG A 112 -4.75 8.57 -11.66
CA ARG A 112 -5.12 9.62 -12.63
C ARG A 112 -5.36 11.02 -12.06
N ALA A 113 -5.62 11.18 -10.76
CA ALA A 113 -6.02 12.50 -10.26
C ALA A 113 -5.61 12.85 -8.83
N GLU A 114 -5.20 11.92 -7.96
CA GLU A 114 -4.95 12.26 -6.55
C GLU A 114 -3.61 11.72 -6.04
N CYS A 115 -2.68 12.66 -5.79
CA CYS A 115 -1.37 12.46 -5.16
C CYS A 115 -0.63 11.18 -5.57
N SER A 116 0.18 11.30 -6.63
CA SER A 116 1.14 10.31 -7.11
C SER A 116 2.08 9.71 -6.04
N ALA A 117 2.17 10.29 -4.82
CA ALA A 117 2.95 9.80 -3.68
C ALA A 117 2.71 8.32 -3.31
N GLY A 118 1.46 7.82 -3.39
CA GLY A 118 1.15 6.44 -2.99
C GLY A 118 1.71 5.35 -3.92
N ILE A 119 1.98 5.68 -5.20
CA ILE A 119 2.61 4.76 -6.16
C ILE A 119 4.10 4.62 -5.86
N TYR A 120 4.76 5.74 -5.55
CA TYR A 120 6.18 5.76 -5.16
C TYR A 120 6.43 4.92 -3.91
N ASP A 121 5.52 4.96 -2.93
CA ASP A 121 5.63 4.17 -1.71
C ASP A 121 5.58 2.64 -1.96
N MET A 122 4.74 2.18 -2.89
CA MET A 122 4.65 0.75 -3.24
C MET A 122 5.92 0.28 -3.95
N ILE A 123 6.44 1.08 -4.88
CA ILE A 123 7.71 0.80 -5.57
C ILE A 123 8.86 0.74 -4.56
N ASP A 124 8.94 1.71 -3.64
CA ASP A 124 9.99 1.78 -2.63
C ASP A 124 9.98 0.57 -1.68
N VAL A 125 8.79 0.04 -1.35
CA VAL A 125 8.66 -1.21 -0.59
C VAL A 125 9.30 -2.37 -1.36
N ASP A 126 8.97 -2.55 -2.64
CA ASP A 126 9.55 -3.62 -3.46
C ASP A 126 11.05 -3.44 -3.66
N VAL A 127 11.54 -2.21 -3.91
CA VAL A 127 12.98 -1.91 -3.97
C VAL A 127 13.70 -2.31 -2.68
N LYS A 128 13.12 -2.02 -1.51
CA LYS A 128 13.68 -2.42 -0.21
C LYS A 128 13.70 -3.95 -0.05
N ILE A 129 12.63 -4.64 -0.45
CA ILE A 129 12.55 -6.11 -0.41
C ILE A 129 13.62 -6.72 -1.32
N ILE A 130 13.74 -6.26 -2.58
CA ILE A 130 14.74 -6.75 -3.53
C ILE A 130 16.15 -6.59 -2.96
N ARG A 131 16.51 -5.38 -2.52
CA ARG A 131 17.85 -5.08 -1.98
C ARG A 131 18.16 -5.91 -0.74
N LYS A 132 17.19 -6.07 0.17
CA LYS A 132 17.36 -6.88 1.38
C LYS A 132 17.65 -8.33 1.01
N ASN A 133 16.87 -8.92 0.11
CA ASN A 133 17.01 -10.33 -0.25
C ASN A 133 18.25 -10.60 -1.10
N ILE A 134 18.69 -9.67 -1.96
CA ILE A 134 19.98 -9.79 -2.65
C ILE A 134 21.12 -9.92 -1.63
N LYS A 135 21.13 -9.11 -0.57
CA LYS A 135 22.14 -9.22 0.50
C LYS A 135 22.09 -10.57 1.24
N ILE A 136 20.90 -11.14 1.45
CA ILE A 136 20.75 -12.46 2.08
C ILE A 136 21.37 -13.54 1.18
N VAL A 137 21.08 -13.50 -0.12
CA VAL A 137 21.61 -14.47 -1.10
C VAL A 137 23.14 -14.35 -1.23
N GLU A 138 23.68 -13.13 -1.17
CA GLU A 138 25.12 -12.86 -1.23
C GLU A 138 25.84 -13.18 0.10
N ALA A 139 25.13 -13.27 1.23
CA ALA A 139 25.72 -13.60 2.52
C ALA A 139 26.17 -15.07 2.57
N GLY A 140 27.44 -15.29 2.92
CA GLY A 140 28.03 -16.64 3.01
C GLY A 140 27.46 -17.53 4.12
N GLY A 141 26.64 -17.00 5.02
CA GLY A 141 26.06 -17.74 6.16
C GLY A 141 24.63 -18.25 5.97
N ALA A 142 23.95 -17.87 4.88
CA ALA A 142 22.56 -18.29 4.64
C ALA A 142 22.49 -19.73 4.14
N GLY A 143 21.59 -20.52 4.73
CA GLY A 143 21.32 -21.90 4.31
C GLY A 143 20.58 -21.98 2.96
N PRO A 144 20.52 -23.16 2.32
CA PRO A 144 19.85 -23.34 1.02
C PRO A 144 18.39 -22.88 0.99
N ASP A 145 17.60 -23.24 2.00
CA ASP A 145 16.16 -22.89 2.08
C ASP A 145 15.95 -21.38 2.25
N GLU A 146 16.81 -20.73 3.04
CA GLU A 146 16.79 -19.28 3.22
C GLU A 146 17.13 -18.55 1.91
N LYS A 147 18.11 -19.06 1.17
CA LYS A 147 18.46 -18.52 -0.15
C LYS A 147 17.34 -18.69 -1.15
N ASN A 148 16.71 -19.87 -1.22
CA ASN A 148 15.57 -20.11 -2.10
C ASN A 148 14.39 -19.17 -1.79
N THR A 149 14.05 -19.04 -0.49
CA THR A 149 13.02 -18.09 -0.04
C THR A 149 13.37 -16.64 -0.42
N ALA A 150 14.64 -16.26 -0.31
CA ALA A 150 15.09 -14.92 -0.69
C ALA A 150 15.01 -14.70 -2.21
N LEU A 151 15.36 -15.70 -3.01
CA LEU A 151 15.24 -15.66 -4.48
C LEU A 151 13.79 -15.52 -4.94
N GLU A 152 12.86 -16.27 -4.36
CA GLU A 152 11.41 -16.13 -4.60
C GLU A 152 10.91 -14.72 -4.32
N LYS A 153 11.31 -14.15 -3.17
CA LYS A 153 10.94 -12.78 -2.82
C LYS A 153 11.51 -11.76 -3.80
N ILE A 154 12.72 -11.96 -4.32
CA ILE A 154 13.29 -11.08 -5.34
C ILE A 154 12.43 -11.16 -6.61
N VAL A 155 12.22 -12.35 -7.16
CA VAL A 155 11.51 -12.53 -8.44
C VAL A 155 10.08 -12.00 -8.36
N PHE A 156 9.37 -12.28 -7.27
CA PHE A 156 8.03 -11.74 -7.05
C PHE A 156 8.01 -10.21 -6.95
N SER A 157 8.86 -9.62 -6.10
CA SER A 157 8.92 -8.16 -5.95
C SER A 157 9.33 -7.45 -7.23
N VAL A 158 10.30 -7.99 -7.98
CA VAL A 158 10.68 -7.49 -9.31
C VAL A 158 9.47 -7.46 -10.24
N SER A 159 8.74 -8.58 -10.30
CA SER A 159 7.60 -8.74 -11.21
C SER A 159 6.44 -7.81 -10.85
N ARG A 160 6.25 -7.52 -9.56
CA ARG A 160 5.19 -6.63 -9.07
C ARG A 160 5.55 -5.15 -9.19
N MET A 161 6.79 -4.79 -8.89
CA MET A 161 7.23 -3.41 -8.65
C MET A 161 6.78 -2.43 -9.74
N LEU A 162 6.96 -2.79 -11.01
CA LEU A 162 6.66 -1.87 -12.12
C LEU A 162 5.22 -1.97 -12.64
N LEU A 163 4.43 -2.97 -12.24
CA LEU A 163 3.06 -3.15 -12.73
C LEU A 163 2.16 -1.96 -12.38
N VAL A 164 2.39 -1.34 -11.22
CA VAL A 164 1.69 -0.11 -10.82
C VAL A 164 1.91 1.04 -11.81
N THR A 165 3.07 1.12 -12.46
CA THR A 165 3.34 2.14 -13.50
C THR A 165 2.53 1.92 -14.77
N ARG A 166 2.00 0.71 -14.95
CA ARG A 166 1.05 0.33 -16.02
C ARG A 166 -0.40 0.33 -15.54
N GLY A 167 -0.63 0.78 -14.32
CA GLY A 167 -1.92 0.70 -13.64
C GLY A 167 -2.36 -0.72 -13.35
N GLU A 168 -1.52 -1.74 -13.52
CA GLU A 168 -1.96 -3.11 -13.27
C GLU A 168 -1.88 -3.45 -11.78
N ASP A 169 -2.90 -4.13 -11.27
CA ASP A 169 -3.00 -4.61 -9.89
C ASP A 169 -3.30 -6.12 -9.88
N PRO A 170 -2.28 -6.98 -10.01
CA PRO A 170 -2.46 -8.43 -10.05
C PRO A 170 -3.07 -8.94 -8.74
N ARG A 171 -3.99 -9.90 -8.87
CA ARG A 171 -4.70 -10.55 -7.76
C ARG A 171 -4.03 -11.84 -7.31
N THR A 172 -3.17 -12.41 -8.15
CA THR A 172 -2.44 -13.66 -7.88
C THR A 172 -0.98 -13.57 -8.29
N ASP A 173 -0.13 -14.44 -7.72
CA ASP A 173 1.28 -14.53 -8.10
C ASP A 173 1.42 -14.84 -9.59
N ARG A 174 0.61 -15.78 -10.10
CA ARG A 174 0.62 -16.16 -11.51
C ARG A 174 0.33 -14.96 -12.42
N GLU A 175 -0.72 -14.20 -12.11
CA GLU A 175 -1.09 -12.99 -12.84
C GLU A 175 0.01 -11.91 -12.76
N THR A 176 0.71 -11.82 -11.63
CA THR A 176 1.86 -10.92 -11.48
C THR A 176 2.94 -11.22 -12.53
N TYR A 177 3.30 -12.50 -12.70
CA TYR A 177 4.30 -12.89 -13.69
C TYR A 177 3.80 -12.70 -15.14
N ASP A 178 2.56 -13.10 -15.43
CA ASP A 178 1.98 -12.98 -16.77
C ASP A 178 1.91 -11.51 -17.23
N LEU A 179 1.50 -10.61 -16.33
CA LEU A 179 1.47 -9.17 -16.63
C LEU A 179 2.88 -8.59 -16.78
N PHE A 180 3.85 -9.03 -15.98
CA PHE A 180 5.23 -8.55 -16.11
C PHE A 180 5.83 -8.97 -17.45
N LEU A 181 5.67 -10.24 -17.83
CA LEU A 181 6.08 -10.77 -19.13
C LEU A 181 5.48 -9.91 -20.26
N LYS A 182 4.17 -9.70 -20.23
CA LYS A 182 3.45 -8.91 -21.23
C LYS A 182 3.92 -7.45 -21.34
N HIS A 183 4.15 -6.79 -20.21
CA HIS A 183 4.36 -5.34 -20.19
C HIS A 183 5.82 -4.90 -20.29
N PHE A 184 6.76 -5.78 -19.92
CA PHE A 184 8.18 -5.44 -19.82
C PHE A 184 9.10 -6.34 -20.64
N ILE A 185 8.80 -7.65 -20.75
CA ILE A 185 9.59 -8.55 -21.57
C ILE A 185 9.15 -8.46 -23.05
N ASP A 186 7.85 -8.62 -23.32
CA ASP A 186 7.30 -8.61 -24.69
C ASP A 186 7.48 -7.24 -25.38
N THR A 187 7.57 -6.17 -24.59
CA THR A 187 7.81 -4.80 -25.06
C THR A 187 9.29 -4.46 -25.23
N GLY A 188 10.20 -5.37 -24.86
CA GLY A 188 11.65 -5.18 -24.96
C GLY A 188 12.25 -4.20 -23.95
N LEU A 189 11.53 -3.88 -22.86
CA LEU A 189 12.03 -3.01 -21.80
C LEU A 189 12.93 -3.74 -20.81
N VAL A 190 12.75 -5.05 -20.68
CA VAL A 190 13.61 -5.95 -19.91
C VAL A 190 14.09 -7.04 -20.86
N GLU A 191 15.34 -7.47 -20.69
CA GLU A 191 15.98 -8.46 -21.56
C GLU A 191 15.18 -9.76 -21.67
N ALA A 192 14.95 -10.23 -22.91
CA ALA A 192 14.14 -11.42 -23.19
C ALA A 192 14.69 -12.70 -22.56
N SER A 193 16.01 -12.73 -22.30
CA SER A 193 16.68 -13.84 -21.61
C SER A 193 16.12 -14.09 -20.20
N ASN A 194 15.50 -13.10 -19.56
CA ASN A 194 14.90 -13.21 -18.23
C ASN A 194 13.55 -13.96 -18.23
N ARG A 195 12.94 -14.20 -19.39
CA ARG A 195 11.65 -14.91 -19.52
C ARG A 195 11.62 -16.25 -18.81
N GLU A 196 12.62 -17.08 -19.07
CA GLU A 196 12.72 -18.45 -18.54
C GLU A 196 12.66 -18.49 -17.00
N VAL A 197 13.33 -17.51 -16.36
CA VAL A 197 13.30 -17.38 -14.90
C VAL A 197 11.88 -17.08 -14.44
N LEU A 198 11.22 -16.09 -15.04
CA LEU A 198 9.86 -15.69 -14.65
C LEU A 198 8.85 -16.82 -14.87
N GLU A 199 8.94 -17.55 -15.97
CA GLU A 199 8.06 -18.68 -16.29
C GLU A 199 8.27 -19.85 -15.32
N THR A 200 9.52 -20.13 -14.92
CA THR A 200 9.83 -21.15 -13.91
C THR A 200 9.13 -20.86 -12.58
N PHE A 201 9.18 -19.61 -12.12
CA PHE A 201 8.53 -19.19 -10.87
C PHE A 201 7.00 -19.12 -11.02
N ARG A 202 6.49 -18.69 -12.19
CA ARG A 202 5.06 -18.69 -12.49
C ARG A 202 4.45 -20.08 -12.37
N ASP A 203 5.13 -21.08 -12.93
CA ASP A 203 4.62 -22.44 -13.04
C ASP A 203 4.98 -23.32 -11.82
N ARG A 204 5.66 -22.74 -10.81
CA ARG A 204 6.07 -23.40 -9.54
C ARG A 204 6.91 -24.67 -9.72
N ASN A 205 7.71 -24.75 -10.79
CA ASN A 205 8.68 -25.82 -10.98
C ASN A 205 9.98 -25.47 -10.23
N SER A 206 10.02 -25.68 -8.92
CA SER A 206 11.09 -25.18 -8.03
C SER A 206 12.05 -26.27 -7.53
N GLU A 207 12.62 -27.09 -8.42
CA GLU A 207 13.52 -28.16 -7.95
C GLU A 207 14.95 -27.68 -7.65
N ASP A 208 15.43 -26.58 -8.26
CA ASP A 208 16.65 -25.91 -7.80
C ASP A 208 16.72 -24.44 -8.27
N LEU A 209 16.33 -23.51 -7.39
CA LEU A 209 16.37 -22.07 -7.69
C LEU A 209 17.79 -21.49 -7.64
N SER A 210 18.75 -22.22 -7.07
CA SER A 210 20.14 -21.77 -6.96
C SER A 210 20.80 -21.62 -8.33
N TYR A 211 20.37 -22.41 -9.32
CA TYR A 211 20.81 -22.30 -10.71
C TYR A 211 20.54 -20.90 -11.30
N TYR A 212 19.43 -20.27 -10.91
CA TYR A 212 19.04 -18.95 -11.41
C TYR A 212 19.55 -17.80 -10.53
N CYS A 213 20.32 -18.07 -9.47
CA CYS A 213 20.72 -17.08 -8.47
C CYS A 213 21.32 -15.81 -9.08
N ASP A 214 22.32 -15.93 -9.95
CA ASP A 214 22.97 -14.76 -10.57
C ASP A 214 22.04 -14.02 -11.53
N LYS A 215 21.21 -14.76 -12.26
CA LYS A 215 20.22 -14.20 -13.20
C LYS A 215 19.14 -13.42 -12.47
N ILE A 216 18.63 -13.95 -11.35
CA ILE A 216 17.64 -13.29 -10.48
C ILE A 216 18.21 -12.01 -9.86
N LYS A 217 19.46 -12.06 -9.37
CA LYS A 217 20.13 -10.85 -8.85
C LYS A 217 20.31 -9.80 -9.94
N SER A 218 20.71 -10.22 -11.15
CA SER A 218 20.89 -9.32 -12.29
C SER A 218 19.56 -8.67 -12.69
N LEU A 219 18.50 -9.47 -12.85
CA LEU A 219 17.16 -8.99 -13.14
C LEU A 219 16.67 -7.98 -12.07
N GLY A 220 16.91 -8.27 -10.80
CA GLY A 220 16.58 -7.34 -9.71
C GLY A 220 17.30 -5.99 -9.82
N LYS A 221 18.58 -6.00 -10.21
CA LYS A 221 19.37 -4.77 -10.43
C LYS A 221 18.90 -4.01 -11.68
N GLU A 222 18.65 -4.72 -12.77
CA GLU A 222 18.14 -4.19 -14.05
C GLU A 222 16.80 -3.45 -13.85
N VAL A 223 15.84 -4.09 -13.19
CA VAL A 223 14.50 -3.53 -12.97
C VAL A 223 14.52 -2.33 -12.00
N ILE A 224 15.39 -2.36 -10.98
CA ILE A 224 15.63 -1.18 -10.13
C ILE A 224 16.22 -0.02 -10.94
N ALA A 225 17.12 -0.29 -11.89
CA ALA A 225 17.73 0.73 -12.72
C ALA A 225 16.73 1.35 -13.72
N LEU A 226 15.90 0.52 -14.36
CA LEU A 226 14.81 0.96 -15.25
C LEU A 226 13.89 1.99 -14.62
N TYR A 227 13.63 1.87 -13.32
CA TYR A 227 12.81 2.83 -12.60
C TYR A 227 13.52 4.17 -12.33
N LYS A 228 14.85 4.17 -12.21
CA LYS A 228 15.62 5.36 -11.84
C LYS A 228 15.95 6.29 -13.00
N GLY A 229 15.82 5.81 -14.25
CA GLY A 229 16.26 6.52 -15.45
C GLY A 229 17.76 6.36 -15.67
#